data_AF-A0A015JIG3-F1
#
_entry.id   AF-A0A015JIG3-F1
#
_cell.length_a   1.000
_cell.length_b   1.000
_cell.length_c   1.000
_cell.angle_alpha   90.00
_cell.angle_beta   90.00
_cell.angle_gamma   90.00
#
_symmetry.space_group_name_H-M   'P 1'
#
loop_
_entity.id
_entity.type
_entity.pdbx_description
1 polymer ?
#
loop_
_entity_poly.entity_id
_entity_poly.type
_entity_poly.pdbx_seq_one_letter_code
_entity_poly.pdbx_strand_id
1 'polypeptide(L)'
;MKYGTLCRLWTEDEYGNYLSGDKSDRTCHEDDDYTYYTPPTTFYVIAHVPFSLEEDKKRGPYHNDICLTIQGTLNDWDFYEASTPC
;
A
#
# COMPACT_ATOMS: atom_id res chain seq x y z
N MET A 1 24.12 -3.62 -7.83
CA MET A 1 23.30 -3.34 -6.63
C MET A 1 21.90 -3.02 -7.14
N LYS A 2 20.92 -3.89 -6.90
CA LYS A 2 19.53 -3.53 -7.16
C LYS A 2 19.14 -2.57 -6.02
N TYR A 3 19.07 -1.28 -6.30
CA TYR A 3 18.52 -0.31 -5.35
C TYR A 3 17.01 -0.51 -5.36
N GLY A 4 16.49 -1.31 -4.43
CA GLY A 4 15.05 -1.38 -4.25
C GLY A 4 14.54 -0.02 -3.77
N THR A 5 13.43 0.44 -4.35
CA THR A 5 12.75 1.66 -3.90
C THR A 5 12.25 1.44 -2.47
N LEU A 6 12.38 2.45 -1.60
CA LEU A 6 11.74 2.39 -0.30
C LEU A 6 10.24 2.69 -0.46
N CYS A 7 9.40 2.06 0.33
CA CYS A 7 7.99 2.39 0.49
C CYS A 7 7.51 2.06 1.91
N ARG A 8 6.32 2.55 2.21
CA ARG A 8 5.55 2.22 3.41
C ARG A 8 4.11 2.05 3.02
N LEU A 9 3.53 0.91 3.39
CA LEU A 9 2.13 0.58 3.13
C LEU A 9 1.40 0.41 4.45
N TRP A 10 0.23 1.03 4.58
CA TRP A 10 -0.61 0.84 5.74
C TRP A 10 -2.08 0.96 5.40
N THR A 11 -2.91 0.65 6.38
CA THR A 11 -4.36 0.74 6.30
C THR A 11 -4.88 1.73 7.32
N GLU A 12 -5.90 2.48 6.91
CA GLU A 12 -6.61 3.45 7.75
C GLU A 12 -8.10 3.17 7.75
N ASP A 13 -8.78 3.55 8.82
CA ASP A 13 -10.23 3.66 8.82
C ASP A 13 -10.72 4.91 8.06
N GLU A 14 -12.05 5.09 8.01
CA GLU A 14 -12.68 6.27 7.40
C GLU A 14 -12.32 7.60 8.06
N TYR A 15 -11.81 7.57 9.30
CA TYR A 15 -11.39 8.75 10.06
C TYR A 15 -9.88 9.02 9.96
N GLY A 16 -9.13 8.21 9.20
CA GLY A 16 -7.69 8.33 9.06
C GLY A 16 -6.89 7.73 10.23
N ASN A 17 -7.51 6.90 11.07
CA ASN A 17 -6.79 6.20 12.12
C ASN A 17 -6.08 4.99 11.54
N TYR A 18 -4.80 4.82 11.90
CA TYR A 18 -4.02 3.63 11.56
C TYR A 18 -4.70 2.36 12.09
N LEU A 19 -4.87 1.37 11.23
CA LEU A 19 -5.40 0.05 11.56
C LEU A 19 -4.30 -1.02 11.59
N SER A 20 -3.56 -1.15 10.49
CA SER A 20 -2.56 -2.20 10.27
C SER A 20 -1.57 -1.80 9.17
N GLY A 21 -0.37 -2.37 9.12
CA GLY A 21 0.62 -1.99 8.12
C GLY A 21 2.04 -1.80 8.64
N ASP A 22 2.83 -1.15 7.79
CA ASP A 22 4.19 -0.73 8.05
C ASP A 22 4.20 0.51 8.96
N LYS A 23 5.10 0.50 9.96
CA LYS A 23 5.33 1.65 10.84
C LYS A 23 6.52 2.51 10.41
N SER A 24 7.32 2.00 9.49
CA SER A 24 8.54 2.62 8.97
C SER A 24 8.74 2.25 7.52
N ASP A 25 9.52 3.03 6.80
CA ASP A 25 9.85 2.72 5.40
C ASP A 25 10.68 1.44 5.35
N ARG A 26 10.45 0.67 4.29
CA ARG A 26 11.14 -0.58 4.00
C ARG A 26 11.37 -0.68 2.51
N THR A 27 12.23 -1.60 2.10
CA THR A 27 12.48 -1.81 0.68
C THR A 27 11.29 -2.53 0.05
N CYS A 28 10.66 -1.95 -0.97
CA CYS A 28 9.73 -2.68 -1.83
C CYS A 28 10.55 -3.57 -2.75
N HIS A 29 10.25 -4.86 -2.78
CA HIS A 29 10.80 -5.79 -3.76
C HIS A 29 9.66 -6.34 -4.60
N GLU A 30 9.93 -6.54 -5.90
CA GLU A 30 8.92 -7.00 -6.87
C GLU A 30 8.39 -8.41 -6.60
N ASP A 31 9.06 -9.19 -5.73
CA ASP A 31 8.77 -10.61 -5.50
C ASP A 31 8.22 -10.92 -4.10
N ASP A 32 7.95 -9.91 -3.27
CA ASP A 32 7.45 -10.11 -1.91
C ASP A 32 5.97 -9.70 -1.77
N ASP A 33 5.14 -10.67 -1.41
CA ASP A 33 3.76 -10.41 -0.99
C ASP A 33 3.71 -10.06 0.50
N TYR A 34 2.89 -9.06 0.84
CA TYR A 34 2.71 -8.62 2.22
C TYR A 34 1.25 -8.63 2.63
N THR A 35 0.94 -9.42 3.65
CA THR A 35 -0.40 -9.54 4.21
C THR A 35 -0.53 -8.67 5.45
N TYR A 36 -1.50 -7.77 5.43
CA TYR A 36 -1.89 -6.98 6.60
C TYR A 36 -3.27 -7.43 7.08
N TYR A 37 -3.37 -7.74 8.37
CA TYR A 37 -4.64 -8.08 8.99
C TYR A 37 -5.28 -6.81 9.54
N THR A 38 -6.37 -6.41 8.91
CA THR A 38 -7.16 -5.23 9.25
C THR A 38 -8.41 -5.68 10.02
N PRO A 39 -8.91 -4.92 11.01
CA PRO A 39 -10.20 -5.22 11.63
C PRO A 39 -11.33 -5.30 10.59
N PRO A 40 -12.44 -6.04 10.87
CA PRO A 40 -13.58 -6.17 9.95
C PRO A 40 -14.40 -4.87 9.92
N THR A 41 -13.82 -3.83 9.33
CA THR A 41 -14.36 -2.48 9.17
C THR A 41 -14.08 -2.00 7.76
N THR A 42 -14.73 -0.90 7.35
CA THR A 42 -14.32 -0.19 6.14
C THR A 42 -12.91 0.34 6.32
N PHE A 43 -12.04 0.07 5.36
CA PHE A 43 -10.65 0.52 5.40
C PHE A 43 -10.17 1.07 4.06
N TYR A 44 -9.10 1.85 4.12
CA TYR A 44 -8.38 2.38 2.98
C TYR A 44 -6.94 1.89 3.04
N VAL A 45 -6.33 1.63 1.90
CA VAL A 45 -4.90 1.32 1.78
C VAL A 45 -4.17 2.60 1.39
N ILE A 46 -3.11 2.90 2.13
CA ILE A 46 -2.23 4.04 1.89
C ILE A 46 -0.87 3.54 1.49
N ALA A 47 -0.29 4.20 0.50
CA ALA A 47 1.07 3.98 0.05
C ALA A 47 1.86 5.27 0.09
N HIS A 48 3.03 5.19 0.70
CA HIS A 48 4.04 6.24 0.71
C HIS A 48 5.29 5.71 0.03
N VAL A 49 5.83 6.48 -0.91
CA VAL A 49 7.12 6.20 -1.56
C VAL A 49 8.03 7.38 -1.24
N PRO A 50 8.97 7.28 -0.29
CA PRO A 50 9.88 8.38 0.02
C PRO A 50 10.69 8.78 -1.21
N PHE A 51 10.92 10.09 -1.36
CA PHE A 51 11.59 10.72 -2.51
C PHE A 51 10.84 10.61 -3.84
N SER A 52 9.61 10.10 -3.83
CA SER A 52 8.67 10.24 -4.94
C SER A 52 8.35 11.71 -5.19
N LEU A 53 8.10 12.05 -6.45
CA LEU A 53 7.51 13.35 -6.81
C LEU A 53 5.97 13.35 -6.66
N GLU A 54 5.37 12.16 -6.56
CA GLU A 54 3.95 11.97 -6.23
C GLU A 54 3.74 12.04 -4.71
N GLU A 55 2.58 12.56 -4.30
CA GLU A 55 2.08 12.49 -2.93
C GLU A 55 1.67 11.05 -2.53
N ASP A 56 1.40 10.85 -1.24
CA ASP A 56 0.87 9.60 -0.73
C ASP A 56 -0.45 9.25 -1.42
N LYS A 57 -0.56 8.01 -1.88
CA LYS A 57 -1.77 7.53 -2.57
C LYS A 57 -2.66 6.79 -1.58
N LYS A 58 -3.96 7.09 -1.66
CA LYS A 58 -5.01 6.47 -0.86
C LYS A 58 -6.00 5.75 -1.77
N ARG A 59 -6.27 4.48 -1.49
CA ARG A 59 -7.17 3.63 -2.28
C ARG A 59 -8.19 2.93 -1.40
N GLY A 60 -9.41 2.78 -1.90
CA GLY A 60 -10.57 2.26 -1.17
C GLY A 60 -11.80 3.13 -1.41
N PRO A 61 -12.84 3.02 -0.58
CA PRO A 61 -12.95 2.13 0.59
C PRO A 61 -13.07 0.65 0.21
N TYR A 62 -12.53 -0.23 1.05
CA TYR A 62 -12.67 -1.68 0.98
C TYR A 62 -13.44 -2.22 2.18
N HIS A 63 -14.16 -3.32 1.98
CA HIS A 63 -14.98 -3.98 3.01
C HIS A 63 -14.67 -5.47 3.15
N ASN A 64 -13.91 -6.04 2.21
CA ASN A 64 -13.53 -7.43 2.14
C ASN A 64 -12.03 -7.53 1.83
N ASP A 65 -11.51 -8.75 1.85
CA ASP A 65 -10.13 -9.05 1.45
C ASP A 65 -9.86 -8.54 0.01
N ILE A 66 -8.73 -7.86 -0.15
CA ILE A 66 -8.32 -7.25 -1.41
C ILE A 66 -6.83 -7.48 -1.63
N CYS A 67 -6.47 -7.76 -2.88
CA CYS A 67 -5.09 -7.87 -3.33
C CYS A 67 -4.74 -6.67 -4.20
N LEU A 68 -3.68 -5.96 -3.83
CA LEU A 68 -3.20 -4.76 -4.52
C LEU A 68 -1.71 -4.91 -4.82
N THR A 69 -1.32 -4.49 -6.01
CA THR A 69 0.07 -4.29 -6.38
C THR A 69 0.34 -2.80 -6.52
N ILE A 70 1.46 -2.34 -5.97
CA ILE A 70 1.95 -0.98 -6.23
C ILE A 70 3.12 -1.11 -7.17
N GLN A 71 3.00 -0.48 -8.34
CA GLN A 71 4.00 -0.60 -9.38
C GLN A 71 4.18 0.74 -10.10
N GLY A 72 5.42 0.99 -10.53
CA GLY A 72 5.77 2.16 -11.32
C GLY A 72 7.20 2.60 -11.08
N THR A 73 7.41 3.90 -11.23
CA THR A 73 8.67 4.60 -11.00
C THR A 73 8.49 5.66 -9.90
N LEU A 74 9.58 6.24 -9.40
CA LEU A 74 9.52 7.33 -8.39
C LEU A 74 8.70 8.55 -8.84
N ASN A 75 8.53 8.75 -10.14
CA ASN A 75 7.83 9.92 -10.68
C ASN A 75 6.41 9.60 -11.18
N ASP A 76 6.06 8.31 -11.25
CA ASP A 76 4.78 7.86 -11.78
C ASP A 76 4.55 6.41 -11.34
N TRP A 77 3.65 6.22 -10.38
CA TRP A 77 3.27 4.93 -9.81
C TRP A 77 1.81 4.92 -9.40
N ASP A 78 1.20 3.74 -9.35
CA ASP A 78 -0.21 3.61 -8.97
C ASP A 78 -0.52 2.25 -8.32
N PHE A 79 -1.73 2.14 -7.78
CA PHE A 79 -2.33 0.89 -7.34
C PHE A 79 -2.95 0.14 -8.51
N TYR A 80 -2.64 -1.14 -8.59
CA TYR A 80 -3.26 -2.09 -9.49
C TYR A 80 -4.02 -3.12 -8.66
N GLU A 81 -5.34 -3.12 -8.77
CA GLU A 81 -6.19 -4.09 -8.08
C GLU A 81 -6.19 -5.41 -8.84
N ALA A 82 -5.94 -6.52 -8.14
CA ALA A 82 -6.16 -7.83 -8.72
C ALA A 82 -7.67 -8.04 -8.90
N SER A 83 -8.08 -8.51 -10.07
CA SER A 83 -9.48 -8.84 -10.36
C SER A 83 -10.00 -10.08 -9.60
N THR A 84 -9.12 -10.80 -8.90
CA THR A 84 -9.42 -11.98 -8.09
C THR A 84 -9.10 -11.70 -6.63
N PRO A 85 -9.90 -12.22 -5.67
CA PRO A 85 -9.57 -12.15 -4.25
C PRO A 85 -8.23 -12.86 -3.99
N CYS A 86 -7.48 -12.34 -3.01
CA CYS A 86 -6.41 -13.07 -2.36
C CYS A 86 -6.96 -14.41 -1.80
#